data_AF-A0A9D9LZ62-F1
#
_entry.id   AF-A0A9D9LZ62-F1
#
_cell.length_a   1.000
_cell.length_b   1.000
_cell.length_c   1.000
_cell.angle_alpha   90.00
_cell.angle_beta   90.00
_cell.angle_gamma   90.00
#
_symmetry.space_group_name_H-M   'P 1'
#
loop_
_entity.id
_entity.type
_entity.pdbx_description
1 polymer ?
#
loop_
_entity_poly.entity_id
_entity_poly.type
_entity_poly.pdbx_seq_one_letter_code
_entity_poly.pdbx_strand_id
1 'polypeptide(L)' 'MFGVVDFHEIIGCITSALEERDYYTEGHSQRVSDMVLALAKRMGFSKDEVMLFHFSAHLHDIGKIGIPDAIL' A
#
# COMPACT_ATOMS: atom_id res chain seq x y z
N MET A 1 17.08 -18.70 9.49
CA MET A 1 17.34 -17.98 8.23
C MET A 1 16.30 -16.88 8.12
N PHE A 2 16.50 -15.77 8.84
CA PHE A 2 15.68 -14.57 8.68
C PHE A 2 16.54 -13.60 7.88
N GLY A 3 16.36 -13.65 6.55
CA GLY A 3 16.92 -12.66 5.65
C GLY A 3 16.32 -11.29 5.96
N VAL A 4 17.07 -10.24 5.64
CA VAL A 4 16.60 -8.85 5.72
C VAL A 4 15.26 -8.77 4.98
N VAL A 5 14.17 -8.53 5.70
CA VAL A 5 12.84 -8.38 5.10
C VAL A 5 12.85 -7.09 4.29
N ASP A 6 12.43 -7.17 3.03
CA ASP A 6 12.37 -5.98 2.17
C ASP A 6 11.29 -5.02 2.70
N PHE A 7 11.57 -3.71 2.68
CA PHE A 7 10.64 -2.69 3.17
C PHE A 7 9.27 -2.77 2.47
N HIS A 8 9.26 -3.14 1.19
CA HIS A 8 8.04 -3.35 0.42
C HIS A 8 7.23 -4.55 0.93
N GLU A 9 7.88 -5.64 1.32
CA GLU A 9 7.21 -6.81 1.89
C GLU A 9 6.51 -6.47 3.20
N ILE A 10 7.16 -5.67 4.07
CA ILE A 10 6.55 -5.24 5.33
C ILE A 10 5.28 -4.42 5.07
N ILE A 11 5.34 -3.49 4.11
CA ILE A 11 4.17 -2.69 3.72
C ILE A 11 3.06 -3.57 3.15
N GLY A 12 3.42 -4.55 2.31
CA GLY A 12 2.47 -5.53 1.76
C GLY A 12 1.75 -6.32 2.86
N CYS A 13 2.48 -6.78 3.89
CA CYS A 13 1.89 -7.48 5.03
C CYS A 13 0.93 -6.59 5.82
N ILE A 14 1.30 -5.34 6.09
CA ILE A 14 0.45 -4.39 6.85
C ILE A 14 -0.85 -4.09 6.09
N THR A 15 -0.73 -3.84 4.79
CA THR A 15 -1.89 -3.53 3.93
C THR A 15 -2.82 -4.73 3.78
N SER A 16 -2.28 -5.92 3.56
CA SER A 16 -3.07 -7.16 3.48
C SER A 16 -3.85 -7.41 4.78
N ALA A 17 -3.21 -7.22 5.93
CA ALA A 17 -3.87 -7.36 7.24
C ALA A 17 -5.00 -6.34 7.46
N LEU A 18 -4.91 -5.16 6.83
CA LEU A 18 -5.94 -4.14 6.92
C LEU A 18 -7.13 -4.43 6.00
N GLU A 19 -6.85 -4.88 4.76
CA GLU A 19 -7.88 -5.25 3.78
C GLU A 19 -8.67 -6.49 4.22
N GLU A 20 -8.10 -7.39 5.01
CA GLU A 20 -8.82 -8.54 5.60
C GLU A 20 -10.01 -8.10 6.48
N ARG A 21 -9.94 -6.89 7.08
CA ARG A 21 -11.05 -6.33 7.88
C ARG A 21 -12.15 -5.70 7.01
N ASP A 22 -11.87 -5.47 5.73
CA ASP A 22 -12.73 -4.76 4.77
C ASP A 22 -12.88 -5.61 3.50
N TYR A 23 -13.78 -6.61 3.56
CA TYR A 23 -14.05 -7.60 2.50
C TYR A 23 -14.32 -7.01 1.12
N TYR A 24 -14.70 -5.73 1.00
CA TYR A 24 -14.96 -5.08 -0.28
C TYR A 24 -13.68 -4.60 -0.99
N THR A 25 -12.54 -4.58 -0.30
CA THR A 25 -11.33 -3.89 -0.75
C THR A 25 -10.14 -4.79 -1.07
N GLU A 26 -10.35 -6.11 -1.23
CA GLU A 26 -9.25 -7.03 -1.54
C GLU A 26 -8.45 -6.57 -2.79
N GLY A 27 -7.15 -6.35 -2.59
CA GLY A 27 -6.21 -5.90 -3.61
C GLY A 27 -6.43 -4.45 -4.08
N HIS A 28 -7.29 -3.67 -3.41
CA HIS A 28 -7.55 -2.27 -3.73
C HIS A 28 -6.27 -1.45 -3.62
N SER A 29 -5.56 -1.58 -2.50
CA SER A 29 -4.34 -0.84 -2.23
C SER A 29 -3.26 -1.20 -3.24
N GLN A 30 -3.17 -2.47 -3.66
CA GLN A 30 -2.27 -2.89 -4.73
C GLN A 30 -2.60 -2.21 -6.07
N ARG A 31 -3.87 -2.25 -6.50
CA ARG A 31 -4.29 -1.64 -7.77
C ARG A 31 -4.05 -0.13 -7.78
N VAL A 32 -4.37 0.57 -6.70
CA VAL A 32 -4.12 2.01 -6.56
C VAL A 32 -2.62 2.31 -6.60
N SER A 33 -1.83 1.55 -5.86
CA SER A 33 -0.38 1.68 -5.83
C SER A 33 0.25 1.50 -7.22
N ASP A 34 -0.17 0.47 -7.97
CA ASP A 34 0.31 0.21 -9.33
C ASP A 34 -0.04 1.37 -10.29
N MET A 35 -1.24 1.94 -10.16
CA MET A 35 -1.65 3.12 -10.94
C MET A 35 -0.79 4.34 -10.61
N VAL A 36 -0.50 4.59 -9.33
CA VAL A 36 0.36 5.69 -8.88
C VAL A 36 1.79 5.51 -9.41
N LEU A 37 2.33 4.29 -9.35
CA LEU A 37 3.65 3.97 -9.91
C LEU A 37 3.73 4.26 -11.41
N ALA A 38 2.74 3.81 -12.17
CA ALA A 38 2.67 4.02 -13.60
C ALA A 38 2.54 5.52 -13.95
N LEU A 39 1.73 6.27 -13.19
CA LEU A 39 1.55 7.70 -13.38
C LEU A 39 2.82 8.48 -13.06
N ALA A 40 3.44 8.24 -11.91
CA ALA A 40 4.64 8.95 -11.48
C ALA A 40 5.83 8.72 -12.45
N LYS A 41 5.99 7.48 -12.96
CA LYS A 41 6.97 7.17 -14.01
C LYS A 41 6.72 7.99 -15.28
N ARG A 42 5.46 8.16 -15.70
CA ARG A 42 5.09 8.96 -16.87
C ARG A 42 5.29 10.46 -16.67
N MET A 43 5.18 10.93 -15.44
CA MET A 43 5.38 12.34 -15.08
C MET A 43 6.87 12.72 -14.96
N GLY A 44 7.79 11.76 -15.01
CA GLY A 44 9.23 12.02 -15.04
C GLY A 44 9.86 12.26 -13.66
N PHE A 45 9.22 11.81 -12.58
CA PHE A 45 9.79 11.87 -11.23
C PHE A 45 11.03 10.97 -11.09
N SER A 46 11.87 11.27 -10.10
CA SER A 46 13.04 10.44 -9.78
C SER A 46 12.62 9.05 -9.30
N LYS A 47 13.53 8.08 -9.38
CA LYS A 47 13.25 6.70 -8.90
C LYS A 47 12.85 6.67 -7.43
N ASP A 48 13.50 7.50 -6.61
CA ASP A 48 13.24 7.55 -5.17
C ASP A 48 11.85 8.13 -4.87
N GLU A 49 11.46 9.21 -5.57
CA GLU A 49 10.10 9.76 -5.49
C GLU A 49 9.04 8.78 -5.98
N VAL A 50 9.29 8.10 -7.10
CA VAL A 50 8.38 7.08 -7.66
C VAL A 50 8.14 5.95 -6.65
N MET A 51 9.20 5.45 -6.01
CA MET A 51 9.09 4.43 -4.98
C MET A 51 8.39 4.95 -3.71
N LEU A 52 8.68 6.18 -3.30
CA LEU A 52 8.00 6.82 -2.17
C LEU A 52 6.49 6.93 -2.44
N PHE A 53 6.07 7.33 -3.63
CA PHE A 53 4.65 7.39 -4.01
C PHE A 53 3.98 6.02 -4.01
N HIS A 54 4.68 4.99 -4.53
CA HIS A 54 4.19 3.61 -4.51
C HIS A 54 3.94 3.13 -3.07
N PHE A 55 4.92 3.30 -2.17
CA PHE A 55 4.76 2.93 -0.77
C PHE A 55 3.65 3.72 -0.07
N SER A 56 3.54 5.02 -0.36
CA SER A 56 2.51 5.88 0.22
C SER A 56 1.11 5.49 -0.24
N ALA A 57 0.96 5.10 -1.51
CA ALA A 57 -0.31 4.64 -2.07
C ALA A 57 -0.75 3.30 -1.48
N HIS A 58 0.17 2.37 -1.21
CA HIS A 58 -0.14 1.17 -0.43
C HIS A 58 -0.73 1.52 0.93
N LEU A 59 -0.15 2.48 1.65
CA LEU A 59 -0.52 2.82 3.02
C LEU A 59 -1.64 3.88 3.14
N HIS A 60 -2.25 4.34 2.04
CA HIS A 60 -3.16 5.49 2.08
C HIS A 60 -4.34 5.31 3.06
N ASP A 61 -4.80 4.06 3.22
CA ASP A 61 -5.91 3.69 4.08
C ASP A 61 -5.50 3.22 5.48
N ILE A 62 -4.21 3.30 5.86
CA ILE A 62 -3.69 2.78 7.13
C ILE A 62 -4.43 3.31 8.38
N GLY A 63 -5.04 4.49 8.26
CA GLY A 63 -5.88 5.09 9.31
C GLY A 63 -7.09 4.25 9.71
N LYS A 64 -7.57 3.33 8.84
CA LYS A 64 -8.68 2.41 9.13
C LYS A 64 -8.38 1.49 10.33
N ILE A 65 -7.12 1.29 10.71
CA ILE A 65 -6.74 0.46 11.88
C ILE A 65 -7.52 0.85 13.14
N GLY A 66 -7.73 2.16 13.36
CA GLY A 66 -8.42 2.66 14.55
C GLY A 66 -9.95 2.68 14.46
N ILE A 67 -10.54 2.28 13.34
CA ILE A 67 -11.99 2.32 13.12
C ILE A 67 -12.61 0.98 13.55
N PRO A 68 -13.70 0.97 14.34
CA PRO A 68 -14.43 -0.25 14.68
C PRO A 68 -14.96 -0.99 13.44
N ASP A 69 -14.89 -2.32 13.43
CA ASP A 69 -15.35 -3.15 12.30
C ASP A 69 -16.83 -2.93 11.94
N ALA A 70 -17.67 -2.53 12.89
CA ALA A 70 -19.08 -2.22 12.63
C ALA A 70 -19.31 -0.96 11.76
N ILE A 71 -18.25 -0.18 11.51
CA ILE A 71 -18.27 1.05 10.70
C ILE A 71 -17.57 0.84 9.34
N LEU A 72 -16.67 -0.15 9.27
CA LEU A 72 -15.85 -0.46 8.09
C LEU A 72 -16.66 -1.17 6.99
#